data_AF-A0A963N936-F1
#
_entry.id   AF-A0A963N936-F1
#
_cell.length_a   1.000
_cell.length_b   1.000
_cell.length_c   1.000
_cell.angle_alpha   90.00
_cell.angle_beta   90.00
_cell.angle_gamma   90.00
#
_symmetry.space_group_name_H-M   'P 1'
#
loop_
_entity.id
_entity.type
_entity.pdbx_description
1 polymer ?
#
loop_
_entity_poly.entity_id
_entity_poly.type
_entity_poly.pdbx_seq_one_letter_code
_entity_poly.pdbx_strand_id
1 'polypeptide(L)'
;MAEADSRKPAASGSPRPSVLSLNINSKSALYAAYMPLLRHGGIFIPTTRNYVLGDEVFMLLSLVDDPAKLPIAGTVVWITPVGAQNNKA
;
A
#
# COMPACT_ATOMS: atom_id res chain seq x y z
N MET A 1 -35.29 -35.35 -13.81
CA MET A 1 -34.06 -36.15 -14.03
C MET A 1 -32.89 -35.19 -13.99
N ALA A 2 -32.06 -35.34 -12.95
CA ALA A 2 -30.71 -34.78 -12.66
C ALA A 2 -30.35 -33.37 -13.21
N GLU A 3 -30.24 -32.34 -12.35
CA GLU A 3 -29.04 -31.92 -11.60
C GLU A 3 -27.88 -31.38 -12.46
N ALA A 4 -27.56 -30.10 -12.26
CA ALA A 4 -26.18 -29.62 -12.12
C ALA A 4 -26.19 -28.19 -11.57
N ASP A 5 -26.23 -28.08 -10.24
CA ASP A 5 -25.63 -26.95 -9.52
C ASP A 5 -24.16 -26.84 -9.96
N SER A 6 -23.73 -25.64 -10.33
CA SER A 6 -22.32 -25.34 -10.56
C SER A 6 -21.96 -24.08 -9.78
N ARG A 7 -22.06 -24.15 -8.45
CA ARG A 7 -21.33 -23.24 -7.56
C ARG A 7 -19.85 -23.53 -7.69
N LYS A 8 -19.18 -22.79 -8.57
CA LYS A 8 -17.72 -22.68 -8.57
C LYS A 8 -17.31 -21.96 -7.28
N PRO A 9 -16.60 -22.59 -6.33
CA PRO A 9 -16.07 -21.85 -5.19
C PRO A 9 -14.99 -20.91 -5.72
N ALA A 10 -15.23 -19.60 -5.58
CA ALA A 10 -14.19 -18.61 -5.79
C ALA A 10 -13.08 -18.90 -4.78
N ALA A 11 -11.91 -19.27 -5.30
CA ALA A 11 -10.71 -19.47 -4.52
C ALA A 11 -10.46 -18.21 -3.68
N SER A 12 -10.60 -18.34 -2.37
CA SER A 12 -10.08 -17.43 -1.37
C SER A 12 -8.56 -17.49 -1.43
N GLY A 13 -7.99 -16.83 -2.44
CA GLY A 13 -6.57 -16.65 -2.58
C GLY A 13 -6.07 -15.83 -1.40
N SER A 14 -5.37 -16.47 -0.47
CA SER A 14 -4.50 -15.81 0.49
C SER A 14 -3.73 -14.70 -0.26
N PRO A 15 -3.78 -13.43 0.18
CA PRO A 15 -3.11 -12.35 -0.54
C PRO A 15 -1.64 -12.73 -0.66
N ARG A 16 -1.19 -13.03 -1.88
CA ARG A 16 0.23 -13.20 -2.15
C ARG A 16 0.92 -11.95 -1.63
N PRO A 17 1.98 -12.06 -0.80
CA PRO A 17 2.68 -10.90 -0.26
C PRO A 17 3.23 -10.10 -1.45
N SER A 18 2.48 -9.06 -1.84
CA SER A 18 2.81 -8.23 -2.97
C SER A 18 3.74 -7.15 -2.44
N VAL A 19 5.03 -7.26 -2.77
CA VAL A 19 6.00 -6.22 -2.46
C VAL A 19 5.58 -4.96 -3.21
N LEU A 20 5.30 -3.88 -2.48
CA LEU A 20 5.01 -2.58 -3.08
C LEU A 20 6.32 -1.93 -3.50
N SER A 21 6.36 -1.31 -4.66
CA SER A 21 7.50 -0.50 -5.09
C SER A 21 7.04 0.94 -5.24
N LEU A 22 7.71 1.85 -4.55
CA LEU A 22 7.44 3.29 -4.63
C LEU A 22 8.73 3.99 -5.04
N ASN A 23 8.63 4.77 -6.12
CA ASN A 23 9.71 5.65 -6.55
C ASN A 23 9.28 7.09 -6.26
N ILE A 24 10.08 7.79 -5.45
CA ILE A 24 9.89 9.21 -5.18
C ILE A 24 11.01 9.94 -5.90
N ASN A 25 10.64 10.76 -6.88
CA ASN A 25 11.57 11.45 -7.77
C ASN A 25 11.73 12.95 -7.46
N SER A 26 11.00 13.47 -6.47
CA SER A 26 11.06 14.87 -6.06
C SER A 26 11.01 15.03 -4.54
N LYS A 27 11.81 15.97 -4.02
CA LYS A 27 11.83 16.32 -2.60
C LYS A 27 10.48 16.86 -2.11
N SER A 28 9.73 17.54 -2.98
CA SER A 28 8.37 18.01 -2.67
C SER A 28 7.41 16.85 -2.47
N ALA A 29 7.51 15.79 -3.29
CA ALA A 29 6.70 14.59 -3.16
C ALA A 29 7.05 13.80 -1.90
N LEU A 30 8.34 13.68 -1.57
CA LEU A 30 8.78 13.07 -0.31
C LEU A 30 8.21 13.82 0.90
N TYR A 31 8.31 15.15 0.90
CA TYR A 31 7.81 15.97 1.98
C TYR A 31 6.29 15.87 2.15
N ALA A 32 5.54 15.83 1.04
CA ALA A 32 4.09 15.67 1.07
C ALA A 32 3.63 14.27 1.52
N ALA A 33 4.43 13.23 1.23
CA ALA A 33 4.14 11.86 1.64
C ALA A 33 4.59 11.56 3.08
N TYR A 34 5.58 12.26 3.62
CA TYR A 34 6.16 11.97 4.93
C TYR A 34 5.23 12.38 6.09
N MET A 35 5.10 11.50 7.08
CA MET A 35 4.26 11.68 8.27
C MET A 35 5.13 11.68 9.54
N PRO A 36 5.59 12.85 10.02
CA PRO A 36 6.57 12.95 11.11
C PRO A 36 6.02 12.61 12.51
N LEU A 37 4.71 12.65 12.71
CA LEU A 37 4.08 12.50 14.04
C LEU A 37 4.02 11.04 14.52
N LEU A 38 4.35 10.07 13.66
CA LEU A 38 4.37 8.65 13.99
C LEU A 38 5.68 8.29 14.70
N ARG A 39 5.63 7.32 15.64
CA ARG A 39 6.76 6.99 16.53
C ARG A 39 8.04 6.48 15.84
N HIS A 40 7.98 6.19 14.54
CA HIS A 40 9.13 5.82 13.70
C HIS A 40 9.13 6.56 12.36
N GLY A 41 8.42 7.70 12.30
CA GLY A 41 7.99 8.30 11.06
C GLY A 41 6.96 7.44 10.32
N GLY A 42 6.45 7.95 9.22
CA GLY A 42 5.61 7.18 8.31
C GLY A 42 5.62 7.80 6.94
N ILE A 43 5.08 7.06 5.99
CA ILE A 43 4.97 7.51 4.61
C ILE A 43 3.59 7.16 4.08
N PHE A 44 2.94 8.13 3.49
CA PHE A 44 1.68 7.94 2.80
C PHE A 44 1.94 7.35 1.42
N ILE A 45 1.23 6.28 1.09
CA ILE A 45 1.39 5.55 -0.17
C ILE A 45 0.05 5.49 -0.87
N PRO A 46 -0.10 6.17 -2.02
CA PRO A 46 -1.30 6.05 -2.82
C PRO A 46 -1.35 4.65 -3.42
N THR A 47 -2.41 3.91 -3.09
CA THR A 47 -2.65 2.55 -3.58
C THR A 47 -4.15 2.29 -3.66
N THR A 48 -4.57 1.52 -4.66
CA THR A 48 -5.95 1.06 -4.81
C THR A 48 -6.19 -0.28 -4.11
N ARG A 49 -5.15 -0.88 -3.53
CA ARG A 49 -5.25 -2.12 -2.77
C ARG A 49 -5.93 -1.86 -1.44
N ASN A 50 -6.86 -2.74 -1.08
CA ASN A 50 -7.45 -2.76 0.24
C ASN A 50 -6.43 -3.31 1.25
N TYR A 51 -6.17 -2.52 2.28
CA TYR A 51 -5.40 -2.91 3.46
C TYR A 51 -6.31 -2.79 4.68
N VAL A 52 -5.98 -3.53 5.74
CA VAL A 52 -6.56 -3.31 7.07
C VAL A 52 -5.53 -2.69 8.01
N LEU A 53 -6.01 -1.99 9.03
CA LEU A 53 -5.13 -1.44 10.06
C LEU A 53 -4.41 -2.60 10.77
N GLY A 54 -3.11 -2.45 10.98
CA GLY A 54 -2.26 -3.47 11.55
C GLY A 54 -1.64 -4.43 10.52
N ASP A 55 -2.00 -4.34 9.23
CA ASP A 55 -1.36 -5.17 8.20
C ASP A 55 0.13 -4.87 8.10
N GLU A 56 0.93 -5.93 8.00
CA GLU A 56 2.36 -5.84 7.71
C GLU A 56 2.59 -5.75 6.20
N VAL A 57 3.35 -4.74 5.79
CA VAL A 57 3.66 -4.48 4.38
C VAL A 57 5.17 -4.44 4.18
N PHE A 58 5.61 -5.08 3.09
CA PHE A 58 6.99 -5.03 2.63
C PHE A 58 7.08 -4.20 1.36
N MET A 59 8.01 -3.24 1.34
CA MET A 59 8.10 -2.25 0.29
C MET A 59 9.54 -1.97 -0.11
N LEU A 60 9.73 -1.63 -1.37
CA LEU A 60 10.98 -1.10 -1.89
C LEU A 60 10.80 0.39 -2.18
N LEU A 61 11.49 1.23 -1.42
CA LEU A 61 11.49 2.68 -1.59
C LEU A 61 12.72 3.10 -2.39
N SER A 62 12.53 3.94 -3.41
CA SER A 62 13.62 4.63 -4.09
C SER A 62 13.47 6.13 -3.89
N LEU A 63 14.57 6.81 -3.55
CA LEU A 63 14.60 8.24 -3.29
C LEU A 63 15.24 8.99 -4.48
N VAL A 64 15.02 10.30 -4.52
CA VAL A 64 15.37 11.17 -5.66
C VAL A 64 16.89 11.23 -5.93
N ASP A 65 17.68 10.98 -4.89
CA ASP A 65 19.15 11.08 -4.89
C ASP A 65 19.85 9.76 -4.61
N ASP A 66 19.09 8.68 -4.32
CA ASP A 66 19.64 7.38 -3.99
C ASP A 66 19.17 6.34 -5.02
N PRO A 67 20.08 5.80 -5.87
CA PRO A 67 19.73 4.76 -6.82
C PRO A 67 19.41 3.41 -6.14
N ALA A 68 19.75 3.24 -4.85
CA ALA A 68 19.46 2.03 -4.11
C ALA A 68 17.98 1.94 -3.73
N LYS A 69 17.38 0.77 -3.99
CA LYS A 69 16.05 0.43 -3.47
C LYS A 69 16.20 0.02 -2.00
N LEU A 70 15.63 0.82 -1.11
CA LEU A 70 15.61 0.56 0.33
C LEU A 70 14.45 -0.40 0.66
N PRO A 71 14.72 -1.62 1.16
CA PRO A 71 13.68 -2.50 1.67
C PRO A 71 13.16 -1.99 3.01
N ILE A 72 11.86 -1.76 3.10
CA ILE A 72 11.15 -1.29 4.28
C ILE A 72 10.09 -2.31 4.65
N ALA A 73 10.12 -2.80 5.88
CA ALA A 73 9.00 -3.49 6.51
C ALA A 73 8.25 -2.48 7.39
N GLY A 74 6.94 -2.37 7.21
CA GLY A 74 6.12 -1.41 7.93
C GLY A 74 4.74 -1.96 8.27
N THR A 75 4.03 -1.23 9.12
CA THR A 75 2.67 -1.57 9.55
C THR A 75 1.70 -0.50 9.08
N VAL A 76 0.52 -0.91 8.60
CA VAL A 76 -0.54 0.01 8.20
C VAL A 76 -1.18 0.63 9.44
N VAL A 77 -0.95 1.93 9.67
CA VAL A 77 -1.48 2.67 10.82
C VAL A 77 -2.56 3.69 10.46
N TRP A 78 -2.71 3.99 9.16
CA TRP A 78 -3.69 4.95 8.65
C TRP A 78 -4.20 4.48 7.28
N ILE A 79 -5.51 4.65 7.04
CA ILE A 79 -6.14 4.37 5.75
C ILE A 79 -6.94 5.60 5.34
N THR A 80 -6.70 6.10 4.13
CA THR A 80 -7.47 7.18 3.52
C THR A 80 -8.55 6.57 2.64
N PRO A 81 -9.86 6.69 2.97
CA PRO A 81 -10.92 6.13 2.15
C PRO A 81 -11.05 6.86 0.82
N VAL A 82 -11.62 6.18 -0.17
CA VAL A 82 -11.90 6.77 -1.49
C VAL A 82 -12.77 8.02 -1.34
N GLY A 83 -12.37 9.11 -1.99
CA GLY A 83 -13.08 10.39 -1.93
C GLY A 83 -12.67 11.34 -0.79
N ALA A 84 -11.80 10.92 0.14
CA ALA A 84 -11.36 11.78 1.25
C ALA A 84 -10.56 13.03 0.82
N GLN A 85 -9.95 13.02 -0.38
CA GLN A 85 -9.20 14.16 -0.92
C GLN A 85 -10.01 15.04 -1.89
N ASN A 86 -11.35 15.10 -1.80
CA ASN A 86 -12.18 15.94 -2.69
C ASN A 86 -11.77 15.78 -4.18
N ASN A 87 -11.67 14.52 -4.62
CA ASN A 87 -11.29 14.11 -5.97
C ASN A 87 -9.87 14.51 -6.44
N LYS A 88 -8.93 14.82 -5.53
CA LYS A 88 -7.51 14.96 -5.87
C LYS A 88 -6.77 13.66 -5.50
N ALA A 89 -6.61 12.77 -6.46
CA ALA A 89 -5.73 11.60 -6.36
C ALA A 89 -5.06 11.38 -7.71
#